data_AF-A0A968D460-F1
#
_entry.id   AF-A0A968D460-F1
#
_cell.length_a   1.000
_cell.length_b   1.000
_cell.length_c   1.000
_cell.angle_alpha   90.00
_cell.angle_beta   90.00
_cell.angle_gamma   90.00
#
_symmetry.space_group_name_H-M   'P 1'
#
loop_
_entity.id
_entity.type
_entity.pdbx_description
1 polymer ?
#
loop_
_entity_poly.entity_id
_entity_poly.type
_entity_poly.pdbx_seq_one_letter_code
_entity_poly.pdbx_strand_id
1 'polypeptide(L)'
;MAKPDLEKALQHFGSLIERQLQRVEVMKQQTEWTDYNALKPIIIGIVGGDGIGPYIAGEAQRVLEFSLKEESEFGKVEFRTIEDLTIERRAEIQKAIPDDVLEELKK
;
A
#
# COMPACT_ATOMS: atom_id res chain seq x y z
N MET A 1 41.01 -10.36 8.45
CA MET A 1 40.20 -9.25 7.91
C MET A 1 40.98 -7.96 8.10
N ALA A 2 41.22 -7.19 7.05
CA ALA A 2 41.97 -5.95 7.16
C ALA A 2 41.13 -4.94 7.96
N LYS A 3 41.73 -4.25 8.94
CA LYS A 3 41.09 -3.17 9.73
C LYS A 3 40.19 -2.20 8.92
N PRO A 4 40.57 -1.74 7.71
CA PRO A 4 39.70 -0.88 6.90
C PRO A 4 38.37 -1.50 6.47
N ASP A 5 38.27 -2.83 6.37
CA ASP A 5 37.00 -3.51 6.04
C ASP A 5 36.05 -3.54 7.24
N LEU A 6 36.60 -3.60 8.46
CA LEU A 6 35.83 -3.56 9.70
C LEU A 6 35.24 -2.16 9.95
N GLU A 7 36.02 -1.10 9.72
CA GLU A 7 35.54 0.29 9.88
C GLU A 7 34.43 0.63 8.88
N LYS A 8 34.58 0.23 7.60
CA LYS A 8 33.54 0.39 6.58
C LYS A 8 32.26 -0.36 6.95
N ALA A 9 32.37 -1.59 7.43
CA ALA A 9 31.22 -2.38 7.85
C ALA A 9 30.49 -1.75 9.05
N LEU A 10 31.23 -1.26 10.05
CA LEU A 10 30.68 -0.56 11.21
C LEU A 10 29.96 0.73 10.82
N GLN A 11 30.55 1.55 9.95
CA GLN A 11 29.91 2.77 9.44
C GLN A 11 28.62 2.45 8.67
N HIS A 12 28.67 1.46 7.77
CA HIS A 12 27.50 1.08 6.99
C HIS A 12 26.37 0.59 7.88
N PHE A 13 26.68 -0.30 8.84
CA PHE A 13 25.70 -0.85 9.76
C PHE A 13 25.14 0.22 10.73
N GLY A 14 26.00 1.12 11.23
CA GLY A 14 25.58 2.27 12.03
C GLY A 14 24.56 3.14 11.29
N SER A 15 24.85 3.51 10.04
CA SER A 15 23.91 4.29 9.21
C SER A 15 22.58 3.57 8.94
N LEU A 16 22.61 2.24 8.90
CA LEU A 16 21.41 1.42 8.71
C LEU A 16 20.57 1.40 9.99
N ILE A 17 21.20 1.20 11.14
CA ILE A 17 20.53 1.26 12.46
C ILE A 17 19.91 2.64 12.68
N GLU A 18 20.64 3.72 12.44
CA GLU A 18 20.12 5.10 12.61
C GLU A 18 18.86 5.32 11.76
N ARG A 19 18.89 4.91 10.48
CA ARG A 19 17.72 4.97 9.60
C ARG A 19 16.55 4.12 10.13
N GLN A 20 16.81 2.92 10.64
CA GLN A 20 15.74 2.09 11.21
C GLN A 20 15.17 2.68 12.49
N LEU A 21 16.00 3.25 13.38
CA LEU A 21 15.55 3.90 14.61
C LEU A 21 14.66 5.11 14.31
N GLN A 22 15.04 5.96 13.34
CA GLN A 22 14.19 7.05 12.87
C GLN A 22 12.85 6.54 12.34
N ARG A 23 12.87 5.47 11.55
CA ARG A 23 11.63 4.87 11.00
C ARG A 23 10.71 4.34 12.11
N VAL A 24 11.28 3.73 13.14
CA VAL A 24 10.53 3.27 14.32
C VAL A 24 9.94 4.45 15.08
N GLU A 25 10.67 5.55 15.24
CA GLU A 25 10.16 6.73 15.95
C GLU A 25 8.97 7.37 15.20
N VAL A 26 9.04 7.47 13.87
CA VAL A 26 7.91 7.90 13.04
C VAL A 26 6.71 6.95 13.19
N MET A 27 6.94 5.64 13.20
CA MET A 27 5.86 4.65 13.36
C MET A 27 5.20 4.71 14.75
N LYS A 28 5.93 5.11 15.79
CA LYS A 28 5.38 5.28 17.15
C LYS A 28 4.49 6.51 17.28
N GLN A 29 4.67 7.53 16.44
CA GLN A 29 3.88 8.77 16.45
C GLN A 29 2.48 8.56 15.86
N GLN A 30 1.80 7.49 16.29
CA GLN A 30 0.52 6.99 15.78
C GLN A 30 -0.32 8.05 15.06
N THR A 31 -0.47 7.82 13.76
CA THR A 31 -1.40 8.49 12.87
C THR A 31 -2.79 8.52 13.50
N GLU A 32 -3.45 9.67 13.43
CA GLU A 32 -4.83 9.86 13.90
C GLU A 32 -5.73 8.71 13.42
N TRP A 33 -6.54 8.16 14.32
CA TRP A 33 -7.50 7.11 13.97
C TRP A 33 -8.51 7.68 12.98
N THR A 34 -8.66 7.06 11.80
CA THR A 34 -9.64 7.48 10.81
C THR A 34 -11.05 7.32 11.36
N ASP A 35 -11.79 8.43 11.48
CA ASP A 35 -13.21 8.38 11.83
C ASP A 35 -14.05 8.03 10.59
N TYR A 36 -14.35 6.74 10.45
CA TYR A 36 -15.20 6.22 9.38
C TYR A 36 -16.66 6.70 9.46
N ASN A 37 -17.11 7.31 10.56
CA ASN A 37 -18.46 7.91 10.61
C ASN A 37 -18.51 9.23 9.83
N ALA A 38 -17.42 9.99 9.87
CA ALA A 38 -17.26 11.26 9.17
C ALA A 38 -16.78 11.09 7.73
N LEU A 39 -16.08 10.00 7.43
CA LEU A 39 -15.55 9.69 6.09
C LEU A 39 -16.68 9.25 5.14
N LYS A 40 -17.10 10.14 4.23
CA LYS A 40 -18.09 9.85 3.19
C LYS A 40 -17.69 10.49 1.85
N PRO A 41 -17.64 9.73 0.75
CA PRO A 41 -17.80 8.28 0.68
C PRO A 41 -16.61 7.53 1.31
N ILE A 42 -16.87 6.31 1.79
CA ILE A 42 -15.82 5.32 2.06
C ILE A 42 -15.37 4.76 0.71
N ILE A 43 -14.10 4.96 0.37
CA ILE A 43 -13.53 4.47 -0.88
C ILE A 43 -12.97 3.06 -0.64
N ILE A 44 -13.41 2.10 -1.45
CA ILE A 44 -12.93 0.72 -1.45
C ILE A 44 -12.07 0.52 -2.70
N GLY A 45 -10.75 0.51 -2.50
CA GLY A 45 -9.78 0.20 -3.55
C GLY A 45 -9.76 -1.30 -3.89
N ILE A 46 -9.88 -1.64 -5.16
CA ILE A 46 -9.79 -3.02 -5.68
C ILE A 46 -8.49 -3.15 -6.46
N VAL A 47 -7.58 -4.00 -5.98
CA VAL A 47 -6.26 -4.22 -6.58
C VAL A 47 -6.12 -5.68 -6.95
N GLY A 48 -6.20 -5.99 -8.24
CA GLY A 48 -6.18 -7.36 -8.75
C GLY A 48 -4.81 -8.04 -8.68
N GLY A 49 -3.74 -7.27 -8.88
CA GLY A 49 -2.38 -7.81 -8.94
C GLY A 49 -2.20 -8.79 -10.11
N ASP A 50 -1.59 -9.94 -9.84
CA ASP A 50 -1.10 -10.87 -10.86
C ASP A 50 -1.77 -12.27 -10.80
N GLY A 51 -1.58 -13.06 -11.86
CA GLY A 51 -2.05 -14.45 -11.91
C GLY A 51 -3.58 -14.56 -11.90
N ILE A 52 -4.12 -15.29 -10.93
CA ILE A 52 -5.59 -15.40 -10.74
C ILE A 52 -6.20 -14.21 -9.99
N GLY A 53 -5.36 -13.32 -9.46
CA GLY A 53 -5.75 -12.19 -8.63
C GLY A 53 -6.80 -11.28 -9.27
N PRO A 54 -6.63 -10.81 -10.53
CA PRO A 54 -7.61 -9.96 -11.19
C PRO A 54 -9.01 -10.59 -11.29
N TYR A 55 -9.08 -11.90 -11.51
CA TYR A 55 -10.36 -12.61 -11.55
C TYR A 55 -11.00 -12.69 -10.17
N ILE A 56 -10.27 -13.13 -9.15
CA ILE A 56 -10.82 -13.25 -7.79
C ILE A 56 -11.21 -11.89 -7.23
N ALA A 57 -10.40 -10.85 -7.48
CA ALA A 57 -10.70 -9.48 -7.06
C ALA A 57 -11.97 -8.95 -7.75
N GLY A 58 -12.15 -9.22 -9.05
CA GLY A 58 -13.38 -8.87 -9.77
C GLY A 58 -14.61 -9.60 -9.23
N GLU A 59 -14.49 -10.89 -8.93
CA GLU A 59 -15.57 -11.67 -8.30
C GLU A 59 -15.91 -11.15 -6.90
N ALA A 60 -14.90 -10.78 -6.11
CA ALA A 60 -15.07 -10.19 -4.78
C ALA A 60 -15.73 -8.81 -4.86
N GLN A 61 -15.31 -7.96 -5.80
CA GLN A 61 -15.94 -6.66 -6.06
C GLN A 61 -17.42 -6.83 -6.38
N ARG A 62 -17.79 -7.76 -7.27
CA ARG A 62 -19.21 -8.01 -7.61
C ARG A 62 -20.03 -8.40 -6.38
N VAL A 63 -19.51 -9.27 -5.50
CA VAL A 63 -20.20 -9.66 -4.27
C VAL A 63 -20.35 -8.47 -3.32
N LEU A 64 -19.30 -7.64 -3.18
CA LEU A 64 -19.35 -6.43 -2.36
C LEU A 64 -20.34 -5.40 -2.90
N GLU A 65 -20.38 -5.17 -4.21
CA GLU A 65 -21.36 -4.28 -4.86
C GLU A 65 -22.79 -4.74 -4.63
N PHE A 66 -23.04 -6.06 -4.67
CA PHE A 66 -24.35 -6.61 -4.33
C PHE A 66 -24.71 -6.41 -2.85
N SER A 67 -23.76 -6.66 -1.94
CA SER A 67 -23.98 -6.53 -0.50
C SER A 67 -24.10 -5.09 -0.02
N LEU A 68 -23.41 -4.15 -0.68
CA LEU A 68 -23.37 -2.72 -0.34
C LEU A 68 -24.16 -1.86 -1.33
N LYS A 69 -25.16 -2.47 -1.99
CA LYS A 69 -25.90 -1.82 -3.06
C LYS A 69 -26.56 -0.51 -2.60
N GLU A 70 -27.21 -0.53 -1.44
CA GLU A 70 -27.86 0.67 -0.89
C GLU A 70 -26.82 1.74 -0.54
N GLU A 71 -25.74 1.37 0.14
CA GLU A 71 -24.66 2.30 0.49
C GLU A 71 -24.00 2.93 -0.73
N SER A 72 -23.81 2.17 -1.81
CA SER A 72 -23.30 2.65 -3.09
C SER A 72 -24.29 3.61 -3.76
N GLU A 73 -25.58 3.25 -3.82
CA GLU A 73 -26.64 4.10 -4.40
C GLU A 73 -26.83 5.43 -3.63
N PHE A 74 -26.66 5.42 -2.30
CA PHE A 74 -26.68 6.62 -1.46
C PHE A 74 -25.34 7.38 -1.41
N GLY A 75 -24.33 6.95 -2.17
CA GLY A 75 -23.02 7.60 -2.24
C GLY A 75 -22.22 7.53 -0.93
N LYS A 76 -22.51 6.55 -0.07
CA LYS A 76 -21.73 6.27 1.15
C LYS A 76 -20.49 5.44 0.85
N VAL A 77 -20.49 4.65 -0.21
CA VAL A 77 -19.38 3.79 -0.64
C VAL A 77 -19.09 4.02 -2.11
N GLU A 78 -17.81 4.07 -2.47
CA GLU A 78 -17.33 4.16 -3.85
C GLU A 78 -16.27 3.07 -4.09
N PHE A 79 -16.42 2.28 -5.15
CA PHE A 79 -15.40 1.30 -5.55
C PHE A 79 -14.44 1.92 -6.56
N ARG A 80 -13.14 1.74 -6.35
CA ARG A 80 -12.10 2.19 -7.29
C ARG A 80 -11.17 1.05 -7.63
N THR A 81 -11.14 0.65 -8.89
CA THR A 81 -10.15 -0.31 -9.37
C THR A 81 -8.81 0.41 -9.55
N ILE A 82 -7.77 -0.13 -8.92
CA ILE A 82 -6.40 0.36 -9.01
C ILE A 82 -5.63 -0.65 -9.85
N GLU A 83 -5.29 -0.21 -11.06
CA GLU A 83 -4.57 -1.01 -12.04
C GLU A 83 -3.06 -0.94 -11.81
N ASP A 84 -2.29 -1.56 -12.71
CA ASP A 84 -0.85 -1.33 -12.83
C ASP A 84 0.05 -1.84 -11.68
N LEU A 85 -0.50 -2.60 -10.73
CA LEU A 85 0.28 -3.37 -9.76
C LEU A 85 0.72 -4.74 -10.32
N THR A 86 1.13 -4.81 -11.59
CA THR A 86 1.54 -6.06 -12.22
C THR A 86 3.01 -6.39 -11.95
N ILE A 87 3.39 -7.66 -12.08
CA ILE A 87 4.76 -8.12 -11.89
C ILE A 87 5.70 -7.55 -12.95
N GLU A 88 5.23 -7.40 -14.19
CA GLU A 88 5.99 -6.81 -15.29
C GLU A 88 6.34 -5.36 -14.97
N ARG A 89 5.35 -4.59 -14.51
CA ARG A 89 5.54 -3.18 -14.15
C ARG A 89 6.45 -3.01 -12.94
N ARG A 90 6.27 -3.83 -11.90
CA ARG A 90 7.18 -3.86 -10.73
C ARG A 90 8.61 -4.19 -11.13
N ALA A 91 8.80 -5.13 -12.04
CA ALA A 91 10.12 -5.53 -12.52
C ALA A 91 10.79 -4.42 -13.36
N GLU A 92 10.03 -3.73 -14.21
CA GLU A 92 10.52 -2.63 -15.04
C GLU A 92 11.06 -1.47 -14.18
N ILE A 93 10.32 -1.07 -13.14
CA ILE A 93 10.69 0.05 -12.28
C ILE A 93 11.53 -0.36 -11.06
N GLN A 94 11.78 -1.65 -10.88
CA GLN A 94 12.50 -2.25 -9.75
C GLN A 94 11.95 -1.83 -8.37
N LYS A 95 10.63 -1.68 -8.26
CA LYS A 95 9.93 -1.36 -7.00
C LYS A 95 8.81 -2.34 -6.75
N ALA A 96 8.61 -2.69 -5.47
CA ALA A 96 7.53 -3.58 -5.05
C ALA A 96 6.13 -2.98 -5.26
N ILE A 97 6.01 -1.65 -5.23
CA ILE A 97 4.79 -0.93 -5.56
C ILE A 97 5.23 0.31 -6.36
N PRO A 98 4.73 0.51 -7.59
CA PRO A 98 4.96 1.75 -8.33
C PRO A 98 4.53 2.98 -7.52
N ASP A 99 5.26 4.09 -7.64
CA ASP A 99 4.97 5.28 -6.82
C ASP A 99 3.57 5.84 -7.11
N ASP A 100 3.15 5.81 -8.38
CA ASP A 100 1.82 6.26 -8.80
C ASP A 100 0.70 5.35 -8.26
N VAL A 101 0.92 4.03 -8.24
CA VAL A 101 0.00 3.08 -7.61
C VAL A 101 -0.07 3.29 -6.09
N LEU A 102 1.06 3.57 -5.45
CA LEU A 102 1.10 3.87 -4.02
C LEU A 102 0.37 5.18 -3.69
N GLU A 103 0.41 6.17 -4.58
CA GLU A 103 -0.37 7.40 -4.45
C GLU A 103 -1.86 7.12 -4.55
N GLU A 104 -2.31 6.31 -5.52
CA GLU A 104 -3.73 5.90 -5.61
C GLU A 104 -4.19 5.13 -4.36
N LEU A 105 -3.36 4.24 -3.81
CA LEU A 105 -3.67 3.47 -2.59
C LEU A 105 -3.82 4.32 -1.33
N LYS A 106 -3.26 5.54 -1.33
CA LYS A 106 -3.30 6.46 -0.18
C LYS A 106 -4.44 7.47 -0.25
N LYS A 107 -5.14 7.55 -1.38
CA LYS A 107 -6.33 8.40 -1.56
C LYS A 107 -7.55 7.76 -0.90
#